data_AF-A0AAD7FAW0-F1
#
_entry.id   AF-A0AAD7FAW0-F1
#
_cell.length_a   1.000
_cell.length_b   1.000
_cell.length_c   1.000
_cell.angle_alpha   90.00
_cell.angle_beta   90.00
_cell.angle_gamma   90.00
#
_symmetry.space_group_name_H-M   'P 1'
#
loop_
_entity.id
_entity.type
_entity.pdbx_description
1 polymer ?
#
loop_
_entity_poly.entity_id
_entity_poly.type
_entity_poly.pdbx_seq_one_letter_code
_entity_poly.pdbx_strand_id
1 'polypeptide(L)'
;MSSFTGTTLPSLTPTNAAVHATNRATSLFAASERTRGSYVAGLLRFNHFCDLHSIPESARMPASEALLSMFVSSYGAGLVAAGTVSTWLSGLQLWHTVNLAPWHGGTLLSRTRKGVSKLAPESSRRPPRDPVMFDHMRTLRAGLDLTNSRDSAIWAAACVAWRGCARLGEVLIEAPSSVSSKNVTRGCPKRRGCASNNHRFIGVHLPWTKTKGAQGDWLTVTGTSDAADAVSALEHHLVVNSAVPDSAPLFAYITSSGWAHLSKADFISRCNIIWAAAGMEALNGHGFRIGGAMHLLLHGVDPWVVMKQGRWSSWAFLLYWRNVEEILPLFIGDSLDTFNSIKASINRLAQL
;
A
#
# COMPACT_ATOMS: atom_id res chain seq x y z
N MET A 1 20.92 -12.03 49.59
CA MET A 1 22.02 -11.87 48.62
C MET A 1 22.14 -13.16 47.83
N SER A 2 21.56 -13.21 46.64
CA SER A 2 21.61 -14.37 45.74
C SER A 2 21.94 -13.85 44.34
N SER A 3 23.11 -14.24 43.85
CA SER A 3 23.69 -13.85 42.58
C SER A 3 23.04 -14.62 41.44
N PHE A 4 22.34 -13.92 40.56
CA PHE A 4 21.97 -14.43 39.24
C PHE A 4 23.22 -14.46 38.35
N THR A 5 23.84 -15.63 38.26
CA THR A 5 24.88 -15.93 37.26
C THR A 5 24.22 -16.02 35.89
N GLY A 6 24.65 -15.15 34.98
CA GLY A 6 24.21 -15.14 33.59
C GLY A 6 24.53 -16.46 32.90
N THR A 7 23.51 -17.09 32.34
CA THR A 7 23.63 -18.20 31.41
C THR A 7 24.24 -17.69 30.11
N THR A 8 25.57 -17.85 29.98
CA THR A 8 26.26 -17.79 28.70
C THR A 8 25.73 -18.91 27.80
N LEU A 9 25.19 -18.55 26.64
CA LEU A 9 24.85 -19.48 25.57
C LEU A 9 26.08 -20.36 25.25
N PRO A 10 25.92 -21.69 25.15
CA PRO A 10 27.04 -22.60 24.92
C PRO A 10 27.71 -22.31 23.58
N SER A 11 29.05 -22.46 23.56
CA SER A 11 29.92 -22.27 22.40
C SER A 11 29.47 -23.14 21.24
N LEU A 12 29.07 -22.50 20.15
CA LEU A 12 28.60 -23.16 18.95
C LEU A 12 29.80 -23.58 18.04
N THR A 13 29.83 -24.83 17.60
CA THR A 13 30.91 -25.50 16.83
C THR A 13 30.56 -25.57 15.31
N PRO A 14 31.33 -26.19 14.39
CA PRO A 14 31.39 -25.84 12.95
C PRO A 14 30.14 -26.15 12.09
N THR A 15 29.05 -26.64 12.69
CA THR A 15 27.66 -26.56 12.18
C THR A 15 27.12 -25.12 12.08
N ASN A 16 27.87 -24.16 12.63
CA ASN A 16 27.52 -22.75 12.70
C ASN A 16 27.42 -22.01 11.37
N ALA A 17 28.33 -22.24 10.42
CA ALA A 17 28.38 -21.41 9.22
C ALA A 17 27.11 -21.56 8.38
N ALA A 18 26.59 -22.78 8.24
CA ALA A 18 25.36 -23.06 7.51
C ALA A 18 24.12 -22.54 8.23
N VAL A 19 24.03 -22.70 9.55
CA VAL A 19 22.93 -22.16 10.37
C VAL A 19 22.94 -20.63 10.36
N HIS A 20 24.11 -20.00 10.49
CA HIS A 20 24.27 -18.56 10.35
C HIS A 20 23.93 -18.08 8.94
N ALA A 21 24.39 -18.76 7.89
CA ALA A 21 24.05 -18.41 6.50
C ALA A 21 22.53 -18.51 6.26
N THR A 22 21.89 -19.54 6.81
CA THR A 22 20.43 -19.73 6.73
C THR A 22 19.68 -18.63 7.47
N ASN A 23 20.12 -18.26 8.68
CA ASN A 23 19.55 -17.14 9.44
C ASN A 23 19.73 -15.80 8.70
N ARG A 24 20.93 -15.55 8.14
CA ARG A 24 21.21 -14.36 7.31
C ARG A 24 20.26 -14.30 6.12
N ALA A 25 20.16 -15.39 5.36
CA ALA A 25 19.28 -15.47 4.19
C ALA A 25 17.83 -15.19 4.59
N THR A 26 17.33 -15.85 5.63
CA THR A 26 15.94 -15.75 6.10
C THR A 26 15.61 -14.33 6.60
N SER A 27 16.51 -13.73 7.39
CA SER A 27 16.36 -12.34 7.86
C SER A 27 16.36 -11.33 6.72
N LEU A 28 17.15 -11.55 5.67
CA LEU A 28 17.14 -10.71 4.47
C LEU A 28 15.85 -10.87 3.66
N PHE A 29 15.24 -12.06 3.61
CA PHE A 29 13.96 -12.30 2.95
C PHE A 29 12.77 -11.60 3.63
N ALA A 30 12.91 -11.17 4.89
CA ALA A 30 11.89 -10.35 5.57
C ALA A 30 11.71 -8.97 4.91
N ALA A 31 12.70 -8.49 4.13
CA ALA A 31 12.63 -7.23 3.41
C ALA A 31 12.50 -7.47 1.90
N SER A 32 11.54 -6.80 1.25
CA SER A 32 11.43 -6.82 -0.21
C SER A 32 12.69 -6.27 -0.88
N GLU A 33 12.97 -6.66 -2.12
CA GLU A 33 14.12 -6.15 -2.89
C GLU A 33 14.20 -4.62 -2.93
N ARG A 34 13.06 -3.96 -3.20
CA ARG A 34 12.96 -2.49 -3.14
C ARG A 34 13.29 -1.93 -1.75
N THR A 35 12.84 -2.61 -0.69
CA THR A 35 13.15 -2.24 0.69
C THR A 35 14.65 -2.39 0.99
N ARG A 36 15.27 -3.49 0.54
CA ARG A 36 16.71 -3.73 0.71
C ARG A 36 17.54 -2.62 0.05
N GLY A 37 17.18 -2.20 -1.17
CA GLY A 37 17.83 -1.04 -1.82
C GLY A 37 17.75 0.25 -0.99
N SER A 38 16.62 0.49 -0.33
CA SER A 38 16.47 1.66 0.57
C SER A 38 17.28 1.53 1.86
N TYR A 39 17.44 0.31 2.38
CA TYR A 39 18.23 0.02 3.59
C TYR A 39 19.74 0.17 3.34
N VAL A 40 20.23 -0.28 2.18
CA VAL A 40 21.64 -0.09 1.77
C VAL A 40 22.01 1.38 1.78
N ALA A 41 21.11 2.26 1.34
CA ALA A 41 21.34 3.70 1.36
C ALA A 41 21.55 4.27 2.78
N GLY A 42 20.98 3.64 3.82
CA GLY A 42 21.25 3.98 5.22
C GLY A 42 22.62 3.51 5.70
N LEU A 43 23.00 2.28 5.33
CA LEU A 43 24.31 1.70 5.66
C LEU A 43 25.47 2.50 5.05
N LEU A 44 25.32 2.92 3.78
CA LEU A 44 26.31 3.74 3.11
C LEU A 44 26.51 5.09 3.82
N ARG A 45 25.41 5.74 4.21
CA ARG A 45 25.47 7.02 4.94
C ARG A 45 26.09 6.88 6.33
N PHE A 46 25.78 5.80 7.03
CA PHE A 46 26.35 5.52 8.34
C PHE A 46 27.86 5.29 8.26
N ASN A 47 28.32 4.46 7.31
CA ASN A 47 29.75 4.24 7.13
C ASN A 47 30.47 5.53 6.73
N HIS A 48 29.90 6.30 5.81
CA HIS A 48 30.47 7.59 5.44
C HIS A 48 30.57 8.56 6.63
N PHE A 49 29.54 8.63 7.49
CA PHE A 49 29.60 9.38 8.74
C PHE A 49 30.74 8.87 9.65
N CYS A 50 30.86 7.55 9.82
CA CYS A 50 31.92 6.96 10.62
C CYS A 50 33.32 7.26 10.05
N ASP A 51 33.50 7.22 8.73
CA ASP A 51 34.76 7.55 8.07
C ASP A 51 35.14 9.02 8.31
N LEU A 52 34.20 9.96 8.13
CA LEU A 52 34.41 11.39 8.37
C LEU A 52 34.80 11.70 9.82
N HIS A 53 34.25 10.95 10.78
CA HIS A 53 34.54 11.12 12.20
C HIS A 53 35.63 10.17 12.73
N SER A 54 36.35 9.48 11.83
CA SER A 54 37.44 8.54 12.19
C SER A 54 37.02 7.48 13.21
N ILE A 55 35.76 7.03 13.15
CA ILE A 55 35.24 5.96 14.00
C ILE A 55 35.78 4.61 13.46
N PRO A 56 36.54 3.86 14.27
CA PRO A 56 37.13 2.60 13.81
C PRO A 56 36.05 1.57 13.47
N GLU A 57 36.31 0.72 12.48
CA GLU A 57 35.35 -0.28 12.01
C GLU A 57 34.84 -1.20 13.13
N SER A 58 35.72 -1.54 14.08
CA SER A 58 35.38 -2.33 15.28
C SER A 58 34.33 -1.68 16.19
N ALA A 59 34.15 -0.36 16.12
CA ALA A 59 33.15 0.38 16.89
C ALA A 59 31.83 0.61 16.12
N ARG A 60 31.77 0.24 14.83
CA ARG A 60 30.59 0.40 13.96
C ARG A 60 29.57 -0.73 14.13
N MET A 61 30.01 -1.87 14.66
CA MET A 61 29.16 -3.02 14.96
C MET A 61 29.70 -3.80 16.17
N PRO A 62 28.93 -3.91 17.28
CA PRO A 62 27.64 -3.25 17.48
C PRO A 62 27.79 -1.73 17.66
N ALA A 63 27.03 -0.95 16.90
CA ALA A 63 27.01 0.49 17.05
C ALA A 63 26.39 0.88 18.40
N SER A 64 27.07 1.73 19.16
CA SER A 64 26.56 2.23 20.43
C SER A 64 25.35 3.16 20.22
N GLU A 65 24.51 3.29 21.24
CA GLU A 65 23.36 4.20 21.19
C GLU A 65 23.78 5.65 20.91
N ALA A 66 24.89 6.08 21.51
CA ALA A 66 25.47 7.41 21.30
C ALA A 66 25.90 7.60 19.83
N LEU A 67 26.58 6.60 19.24
CA LEU A 67 26.99 6.65 17.84
C LEU A 67 25.79 6.73 16.90
N LEU A 68 24.77 5.90 17.11
CA LEU A 68 23.52 5.95 16.35
C LEU A 68 22.83 7.31 16.48
N SER A 69 22.82 7.89 17.68
CA SER A 69 22.21 9.20 17.94
C SER A 69 22.97 10.33 17.26
N MET A 70 24.31 10.35 17.33
CA MET A 70 25.15 11.34 16.65
C MET A 70 25.01 11.27 15.13
N PHE A 71 24.97 10.06 14.57
CA PHE A 71 24.69 9.87 13.15
C PHE A 71 23.33 10.47 12.76
N VAL A 72 22.28 10.12 13.49
CA VAL A 72 20.91 10.57 13.21
C VAL A 72 20.76 12.08 13.37
N SER A 73 21.37 12.68 14.41
CA SER A 73 21.31 14.13 14.58
C SER A 73 22.04 14.85 13.44
N SER A 74 23.25 14.40 13.09
CA SER A 74 24.12 15.09 12.13
C SER A 74 23.59 15.02 10.70
N TYR A 75 23.03 13.88 10.30
CA TYR A 75 22.56 13.66 8.92
C TYR A 75 21.04 13.83 8.79
N GLY A 76 20.33 13.95 9.91
CA GLY A 76 18.88 14.02 9.95
C GLY A 76 18.32 15.40 10.25
N ALA A 77 18.81 16.04 11.32
CA ALA A 77 18.20 17.27 11.85
C ALA A 77 18.26 18.40 10.82
N GLY A 78 17.10 18.96 10.44
CA GLY A 78 17.05 20.06 9.47
C GLY A 78 17.40 19.68 8.03
N LEU A 79 17.66 18.41 7.73
CA LEU A 79 18.15 17.99 6.40
C LEU A 79 17.17 17.05 5.68
N VAL A 80 16.52 16.14 6.40
CA VAL A 80 15.69 15.09 5.78
C VAL A 80 14.38 14.85 6.53
N ALA A 81 13.43 14.22 5.85
CA ALA A 81 12.18 13.78 6.47
C ALA A 81 12.42 12.73 7.57
N ALA A 82 11.58 12.75 8.61
CA ALA A 82 11.62 11.76 9.70
C ALA A 82 11.53 10.29 9.22
N GLY A 83 10.78 10.05 8.14
CA GLY A 83 10.65 8.74 7.52
C GLY A 83 11.96 8.22 6.91
N THR A 84 12.79 9.12 6.38
CA THR A 84 14.10 8.79 5.81
C THR A 84 15.04 8.29 6.91
N VAL A 85 15.13 9.00 8.02
CA VAL A 85 15.93 8.58 9.20
C VAL A 85 15.45 7.23 9.73
N SER A 86 14.14 7.04 9.83
CA SER A 86 13.57 5.76 10.27
C SER A 86 13.97 4.61 9.34
N THR A 87 14.01 4.85 8.02
CA THR A 87 14.46 3.87 7.02
C THR A 87 15.95 3.55 7.17
N TRP A 88 16.80 4.55 7.43
CA TRP A 88 18.23 4.31 7.67
C TRP A 88 18.45 3.45 8.91
N LEU A 89 17.77 3.76 10.01
CA LEU A 89 17.86 3.00 11.25
C LEU A 89 17.33 1.57 11.08
N SER A 90 16.25 1.35 10.32
CA SER A 90 15.78 0.00 10.01
C SER A 90 16.80 -0.80 9.20
N GLY A 91 17.51 -0.15 8.26
CA GLY A 91 18.60 -0.78 7.52
C GLY A 91 19.78 -1.14 8.42
N LEU A 92 20.18 -0.23 9.31
CA LEU A 92 21.23 -0.46 10.31
C LEU A 92 20.86 -1.58 11.27
N GLN A 93 19.64 -1.58 11.78
CA GLN A 93 19.15 -2.62 12.69
C GLN A 93 19.13 -3.98 11.99
N LEU A 94 18.63 -4.06 10.75
CA LEU A 94 18.67 -5.30 9.99
C LEU A 94 20.11 -5.79 9.76
N TRP A 95 21.04 -4.88 9.45
CA TRP A 95 22.45 -5.23 9.29
C TRP A 95 23.07 -5.78 10.58
N HIS A 96 22.74 -5.23 11.75
CA HIS A 96 23.13 -5.79 13.04
C HIS A 96 22.51 -7.17 13.26
N THR A 97 21.21 -7.33 13.03
CA THR A 97 20.51 -8.61 13.17
C THR A 97 21.11 -9.70 12.29
N VAL A 98 21.37 -9.41 11.01
CA VAL A 98 21.96 -10.36 10.05
C VAL A 98 23.37 -10.78 10.49
N ASN A 99 24.15 -9.87 11.09
CA ASN A 99 25.49 -10.18 11.59
C ASN A 99 25.51 -10.65 13.05
N LEU A 100 24.34 -10.90 13.66
CA LEU A 100 24.20 -11.30 15.06
C LEU A 100 24.84 -10.32 16.06
N ALA A 101 24.97 -9.07 15.68
CA ALA A 101 25.43 -8.02 16.57
C ALA A 101 24.26 -7.48 17.40
N PRO A 102 24.47 -7.19 18.70
CA PRO A 102 23.49 -6.49 19.51
C PRO A 102 23.04 -5.17 18.88
N TRP A 103 21.75 -4.88 18.97
CA TRP A 103 21.21 -3.56 18.62
C TRP A 103 21.04 -2.71 19.87
N HIS A 104 21.80 -1.62 19.98
CA HIS A 104 21.78 -0.73 21.14
C HIS A 104 20.87 0.50 20.95
N GLY A 105 19.70 0.35 20.34
CA GLY A 105 18.72 1.44 20.27
C GLY A 105 17.96 1.60 21.58
N GLY A 106 17.99 2.81 22.18
CA GLY A 106 17.34 3.09 23.46
C GLY A 106 16.66 4.47 23.55
N THR A 107 16.63 5.04 24.76
CA THR A 107 15.94 6.30 25.08
C THR A 107 16.59 7.51 24.42
N LEU A 108 17.92 7.59 24.38
CA LEU A 108 18.64 8.69 23.75
C LEU A 108 18.33 8.73 22.25
N LEU A 109 18.43 7.59 21.56
CA LEU A 109 18.13 7.49 20.14
C LEU A 109 16.66 7.85 19.86
N SER A 110 15.74 7.41 20.71
CA SER A 110 14.31 7.76 20.61
C SER A 110 14.07 9.27 20.74
N ARG A 111 14.70 9.93 21.73
CA ARG A 111 14.62 11.39 21.91
C ARG A 111 15.24 12.14 20.73
N THR A 112 16.39 11.70 20.24
CA THR A 112 17.05 12.29 19.07
C THR A 112 16.17 12.19 17.84
N ARG A 113 15.56 11.03 17.56
CA ARG A 113 14.60 10.87 16.46
C ARG A 113 13.41 11.82 16.58
N LYS A 114 12.89 12.02 17.79
CA LYS A 114 11.80 12.98 18.05
C LYS A 114 12.25 14.41 17.76
N GLY A 115 13.47 14.78 18.16
CA GLY A 115 14.09 16.07 17.82
C GLY A 115 14.22 16.26 16.32
N VAL A 116 14.81 15.29 15.62
CA VAL A 116 14.95 15.32 14.15
C VAL A 116 13.59 15.43 13.45
N SER A 117 12.57 14.72 13.92
CA SER A 117 11.22 14.82 13.36
C SER A 117 10.64 16.23 13.48
N LYS A 118 10.86 16.91 14.62
CA LYS A 118 10.43 18.30 14.82
C LYS A 118 11.23 19.30 13.99
N LEU A 119 12.51 19.02 13.78
CA LEU A 119 13.42 19.84 12.96
C LEU A 119 13.36 19.50 11.47
N ALA A 120 12.54 18.52 11.06
CA ALA A 120 12.46 18.12 9.65
C ALA A 120 12.04 19.33 8.79
N PRO A 121 12.72 19.58 7.65
CA PRO A 121 12.41 20.72 6.79
C PRO A 121 10.95 20.73 6.36
N GLU A 122 10.34 21.92 6.27
CA GLU A 122 8.96 22.04 5.78
C GLU A 122 8.86 21.50 4.34
N SER A 123 9.89 21.73 3.51
CA SER A 123 10.01 21.16 2.16
C SER A 123 10.01 19.64 2.10
N SER A 124 10.27 18.95 3.22
CA SER A 124 10.23 17.49 3.31
C SER A 124 8.83 16.94 3.60
N ARG A 125 7.91 17.80 4.05
CA ARG A 125 6.50 17.45 4.28
C ARG A 125 5.78 17.51 2.95
N ARG A 126 5.14 16.40 2.60
CA ARG A 126 4.30 16.33 1.41
C ARG A 126 2.85 16.52 1.84
N PRO A 127 2.06 17.31 1.10
CA PRO A 127 0.63 17.35 1.35
C PRO A 127 0.04 15.94 1.24
N PRO A 128 -1.09 15.68 1.93
CA PRO A 128 -1.89 14.50 1.67
C PRO A 128 -2.15 14.34 0.17
N ARG A 129 -2.19 13.09 -0.31
CA ARG A 129 -2.52 12.81 -1.71
C ARG A 129 -4.02 12.91 -1.89
N ASP A 130 -4.45 13.61 -2.93
CA ASP A 130 -5.87 13.80 -3.20
C ASP A 130 -6.55 12.51 -3.68
N PRO A 131 -7.83 12.32 -3.31
CA PRO A 131 -8.64 11.20 -3.76
C PRO A 131 -9.09 11.38 -5.22
N VAL A 132 -9.15 10.27 -5.96
CA VAL A 132 -9.95 10.22 -7.20
C VAL A 132 -11.42 10.19 -6.81
N MET A 133 -12.09 11.34 -6.89
CA MET A 133 -13.53 11.46 -6.61
C MET A 133 -14.40 10.81 -7.69
N PHE A 134 -15.69 10.61 -7.42
CA PHE A 134 -16.63 10.08 -8.39
C PHE A 134 -16.74 10.97 -9.65
N ASP A 135 -16.60 12.29 -9.52
CA ASP A 135 -16.58 13.21 -10.67
C ASP A 135 -15.38 12.99 -11.59
N HIS A 136 -14.22 12.63 -11.04
CA HIS A 136 -13.06 12.22 -11.83
C HIS A 136 -13.36 10.93 -12.60
N MET A 137 -14.07 9.97 -11.99
CA MET A 137 -14.49 8.73 -12.66
C MET A 137 -15.50 9.01 -13.78
N ARG A 138 -16.46 9.93 -13.56
CA ARG A 138 -17.43 10.32 -14.59
C ARG A 138 -16.77 11.03 -15.77
N THR A 139 -15.85 11.94 -15.48
CA THR A 139 -15.07 12.67 -16.50
C THR A 139 -14.18 11.70 -17.29
N LEU A 140 -13.52 10.77 -16.59
CA LEU A 140 -12.71 9.74 -17.22
C LEU A 140 -13.57 8.87 -18.16
N ARG A 141 -14.75 8.44 -17.72
CA ARG A 141 -15.68 7.67 -18.56
C ARG A 141 -16.08 8.43 -19.83
N ALA A 142 -16.37 9.72 -19.71
CA ALA A 142 -16.80 10.56 -20.82
C ALA A 142 -15.68 10.82 -21.85
N GLY A 143 -14.42 10.87 -21.40
CA GLY A 143 -13.26 11.09 -22.27
C GLY A 143 -12.65 9.84 -22.90
N LEU A 144 -13.15 8.65 -22.58
CA LEU A 144 -12.67 7.37 -23.10
C LEU A 144 -13.61 6.80 -24.17
N ASP A 145 -13.03 6.30 -25.25
CA ASP A 145 -13.74 5.53 -26.28
C ASP A 145 -13.70 4.03 -25.93
N LEU A 146 -14.82 3.46 -25.50
CA LEU A 146 -14.89 2.04 -25.14
C LEU A 146 -14.98 1.09 -26.34
N THR A 147 -15.00 1.60 -27.58
CA THR A 147 -14.75 0.77 -28.76
C THR A 147 -13.26 0.59 -29.01
N ASN A 148 -12.44 1.52 -28.51
CA ASN A 148 -10.99 1.40 -28.52
C ASN A 148 -10.52 0.40 -27.45
N SER A 149 -9.67 -0.51 -27.90
CA SER A 149 -9.13 -1.62 -27.10
C SER A 149 -8.33 -1.15 -25.88
N ARG A 150 -7.50 -0.11 -26.02
CA ARG A 150 -6.69 0.46 -24.94
C ARG A 150 -7.54 1.24 -23.94
N ASP A 151 -8.43 2.08 -24.43
CA ASP A 151 -9.29 2.91 -23.56
C ASP A 151 -10.27 2.02 -22.76
N SER A 152 -10.76 0.91 -23.34
CA SER A 152 -11.52 -0.12 -22.61
C SER A 152 -10.74 -0.72 -21.45
N ALA A 153 -9.45 -1.04 -21.66
CA ALA A 153 -8.58 -1.57 -20.62
C ALA A 153 -8.32 -0.55 -19.51
N ILE A 154 -8.12 0.72 -19.88
CA ILE A 154 -7.94 1.83 -18.94
C ILE A 154 -9.20 2.02 -18.11
N TRP A 155 -10.38 2.01 -18.73
CA TRP A 155 -11.64 2.15 -18.01
C TRP A 155 -11.86 1.02 -17.01
N ALA A 156 -11.68 -0.23 -17.43
CA ALA A 156 -11.79 -1.38 -16.56
C ALA A 156 -10.79 -1.33 -15.39
N ALA A 157 -9.54 -0.96 -15.65
CA ALA A 157 -8.52 -0.81 -14.62
C ALA A 157 -8.88 0.29 -13.60
N ALA A 158 -9.40 1.42 -14.08
CA ALA A 158 -9.84 2.53 -13.23
C ALA A 158 -10.97 2.08 -12.30
N CYS A 159 -12.04 1.47 -12.83
CA CYS A 159 -13.17 1.00 -12.03
C CYS A 159 -12.74 -0.07 -11.03
N VAL A 160 -11.94 -1.06 -11.45
CA VAL A 160 -11.46 -2.11 -10.55
C VAL A 160 -10.54 -1.56 -9.46
N ALA A 161 -9.65 -0.63 -9.79
CA ALA A 161 -8.79 0.00 -8.79
C ALA A 161 -9.57 0.85 -7.80
N TRP A 162 -10.56 1.60 -8.28
CA TRP A 162 -11.37 2.49 -7.46
C TRP A 162 -12.37 1.71 -6.60
N ARG A 163 -13.28 0.95 -7.21
CA ARG A 163 -14.30 0.13 -6.50
C ARG A 163 -13.66 -0.95 -5.62
N GLY A 164 -12.56 -1.54 -6.10
CA GLY A 164 -11.83 -2.57 -5.37
C GLY A 164 -10.89 -2.05 -4.28
N CYS A 165 -10.78 -0.71 -4.13
CA CYS A 165 -9.77 -0.06 -3.29
C CYS A 165 -8.37 -0.63 -3.54
N ALA A 166 -8.01 -0.93 -4.79
CA ALA A 166 -6.77 -1.63 -5.13
C ALA A 166 -5.56 -0.71 -5.20
N ARG A 167 -4.39 -1.23 -4.85
CA ARG A 167 -3.15 -0.53 -5.23
C ARG A 167 -2.95 -0.78 -6.72
N LEU A 168 -2.62 0.26 -7.48
CA LEU A 168 -2.38 0.06 -8.92
C LEU A 168 -1.28 -0.95 -9.22
N GLY A 169 -0.24 -1.08 -8.39
CA GLY A 169 0.80 -2.08 -8.59
C GLY A 169 0.34 -3.53 -8.37
N GLU A 170 -0.86 -3.77 -7.81
CA GLU A 170 -1.46 -5.10 -7.70
C GLU A 170 -2.18 -5.51 -9.00
N VAL A 171 -2.65 -4.52 -9.78
CA VAL A 171 -3.52 -4.73 -10.94
C VAL A 171 -2.86 -4.36 -12.27
N LEU A 172 -1.88 -3.45 -12.26
CA LEU A 172 -1.15 -2.96 -13.43
C LEU A 172 0.33 -3.32 -13.35
N ILE A 173 0.99 -3.32 -14.51
CA ILE A 173 2.42 -3.58 -14.62
C ILE A 173 3.21 -2.29 -14.35
N GLU A 174 4.29 -2.38 -13.58
CA GLU A 174 5.14 -1.20 -13.30
C GLU A 174 5.93 -0.74 -14.55
N ALA A 175 6.50 -1.68 -15.30
CA ALA A 175 7.20 -1.44 -16.56
C ALA A 175 7.15 -2.66 -17.49
N PRO A 176 7.31 -2.49 -18.82
CA PRO A 176 7.29 -3.59 -19.79
C PRO A 176 8.18 -4.79 -19.46
N SER A 177 9.38 -4.53 -18.96
CA SER A 177 10.36 -5.55 -18.55
C SER A 177 10.04 -6.22 -17.21
N SER A 178 8.97 -5.81 -16.53
CA SER A 178 8.63 -6.23 -15.16
C SER A 178 7.47 -7.22 -15.09
N VAL A 179 7.03 -7.80 -16.21
CA VAL A 179 6.05 -8.89 -16.19
C VAL A 179 6.66 -10.08 -15.47
N SER A 180 6.00 -10.52 -14.41
CA SER A 180 6.48 -11.58 -13.51
C SER A 180 5.32 -12.40 -12.97
N SER A 181 5.63 -13.48 -12.26
CA SER A 181 4.64 -14.29 -11.53
C SER A 181 3.84 -13.53 -10.47
N LYS A 182 4.24 -12.29 -10.13
CA LYS A 182 3.52 -11.42 -9.19
C LYS A 182 2.36 -10.66 -9.83
N ASN A 183 2.26 -10.63 -11.15
CA ASN A 183 1.25 -9.86 -11.84
C ASN A 183 -0.01 -10.71 -12.10
N VAL A 184 -1.18 -10.11 -11.88
CA VAL A 184 -2.45 -10.75 -12.21
C VAL A 184 -2.58 -10.89 -13.74
N THR A 185 -2.90 -12.10 -14.18
CA THR A 185 -3.05 -12.44 -15.61
C THR A 185 -4.52 -12.54 -16.00
N ARG A 186 -4.80 -12.58 -17.30
CA ARG A 186 -6.14 -12.83 -17.84
C ARG A 186 -6.66 -14.21 -17.48
N GLY A 187 -5.79 -15.22 -17.41
CA GLY A 187 -6.12 -16.58 -16.99
C GLY A 187 -6.24 -16.76 -15.47
N CYS A 188 -6.17 -15.70 -14.67
CA CYS A 188 -6.26 -15.83 -13.22
C CYS A 188 -7.61 -16.46 -12.79
N PRO A 189 -7.64 -17.19 -11.66
CA PRO A 189 -8.88 -17.65 -11.07
C PRO A 189 -9.87 -16.50 -10.85
N LYS A 190 -11.12 -16.70 -11.28
CA LYS A 190 -12.23 -15.74 -11.13
C LYS A 190 -13.39 -16.39 -10.40
N ARG A 191 -14.07 -15.59 -9.58
CA ARG A 191 -15.35 -15.95 -8.95
C ARG A 191 -16.39 -14.96 -9.41
N ARG A 192 -17.48 -15.44 -9.99
CA ARG A 192 -18.62 -14.63 -10.41
C ARG A 192 -19.86 -15.12 -9.68
N GLY A 193 -20.78 -14.22 -9.37
CA GLY A 193 -22.03 -14.59 -8.76
C GLY A 193 -22.87 -13.39 -8.36
N CYS A 194 -23.98 -13.65 -7.70
CA CYS A 194 -24.82 -12.66 -7.06
C CYS A 194 -24.80 -12.89 -5.55
N ALA A 195 -24.70 -11.82 -4.78
CA ALA A 195 -24.96 -11.85 -3.35
C ALA A 195 -26.45 -12.10 -3.09
N SER A 196 -26.81 -12.43 -1.84
CA SER A 196 -28.20 -12.70 -1.45
C SER A 196 -29.16 -11.54 -1.68
N ASN A 197 -28.64 -10.31 -1.78
CA ASN A 197 -29.38 -9.11 -2.13
C ASN A 197 -29.33 -8.77 -3.63
N ASN A 198 -29.04 -9.75 -4.49
CA ASN A 198 -28.98 -9.64 -5.95
C ASN A 198 -27.90 -8.72 -6.52
N HIS A 199 -26.97 -8.23 -5.70
CA HIS A 199 -25.80 -7.54 -6.22
C HIS A 199 -24.82 -8.53 -6.85
N ARG A 200 -24.63 -8.41 -8.16
CA ARG A 200 -23.59 -9.16 -8.88
C ARG A 200 -22.20 -8.76 -8.40
N PHE A 201 -21.25 -9.68 -8.45
CA PHE A 201 -19.85 -9.40 -8.13
C PHE A 201 -18.91 -10.21 -9.01
N ILE A 202 -17.68 -9.70 -9.16
CA ILE A 202 -16.56 -10.44 -9.74
C ILE A 202 -15.37 -10.35 -8.80
N GLY A 203 -14.85 -11.49 -8.39
CA GLY A 203 -13.56 -11.66 -7.73
C GLY A 203 -12.48 -12.09 -8.71
N VAL A 204 -11.32 -11.45 -8.67
CA VAL A 204 -10.09 -11.88 -9.35
C VAL A 204 -9.03 -12.23 -8.31
N HIS A 205 -8.33 -13.36 -8.49
CA HIS A 205 -7.24 -13.73 -7.60
C HIS A 205 -5.96 -12.99 -7.99
N LEU A 206 -5.43 -12.19 -7.07
CA LEU A 206 -4.14 -11.53 -7.19
C LEU A 206 -3.05 -12.51 -6.72
N PRO A 207 -2.07 -12.87 -7.56
CA PRO A 207 -1.05 -13.87 -7.20
C PRO A 207 -0.05 -13.35 -6.15
N TRP A 208 0.04 -12.03 -5.97
CA TRP A 208 0.92 -11.44 -4.98
C TRP A 208 0.32 -10.20 -4.32
N THR A 209 0.50 -10.08 -3.00
CA THR A 209 0.24 -8.84 -2.26
C THR A 209 1.35 -8.54 -1.27
N LYS A 210 1.50 -7.28 -0.87
CA LYS A 210 2.56 -6.85 0.07
C LYS A 210 2.51 -7.61 1.40
N THR A 211 1.31 -7.96 1.88
CA THR A 211 1.11 -8.56 3.20
C THR A 211 1.04 -10.08 3.18
N LYS A 212 0.53 -10.68 2.10
CA LYS A 212 0.37 -12.15 1.99
C LYS A 212 1.42 -12.82 1.08
N GLY A 213 2.28 -12.04 0.43
CA GLY A 213 3.30 -12.56 -0.47
C GLY A 213 2.68 -13.41 -1.60
N ALA A 214 3.31 -14.54 -1.91
CA ALA A 214 2.88 -15.46 -2.97
C ALA A 214 1.59 -16.25 -2.67
N GLN A 215 1.06 -16.18 -1.43
CA GLN A 215 -0.28 -16.70 -1.15
C GLN A 215 -1.35 -15.93 -1.91
N GLY A 216 -1.08 -14.67 -2.26
CA GLY A 216 -2.02 -13.83 -2.99
C GLY A 216 -3.20 -13.35 -2.14
N ASP A 217 -4.18 -12.75 -2.80
CA ASP A 217 -5.47 -12.40 -2.18
C ASP A 217 -6.57 -12.24 -3.23
N TRP A 218 -7.83 -12.30 -2.81
CA TRP A 218 -8.96 -12.01 -3.68
C TRP A 218 -9.24 -10.50 -3.73
N LEU A 219 -9.31 -9.95 -4.94
CA LEU A 219 -9.85 -8.62 -5.22
C LEU A 219 -11.27 -8.78 -5.76
N THR A 220 -12.26 -8.44 -4.95
CA THR A 220 -13.67 -8.49 -5.36
C THR A 220 -14.17 -7.08 -5.66
N VAL A 221 -14.95 -6.95 -6.73
CA VAL A 221 -15.71 -5.74 -7.04
C VAL A 221 -17.19 -6.08 -7.14
N THR A 222 -18.02 -5.20 -6.61
CA THR A 222 -19.48 -5.32 -6.61
C THR A 222 -20.06 -4.49 -7.74
N GLY A 223 -21.10 -5.02 -8.39
CA GLY A 223 -21.81 -4.32 -9.44
C GLY A 223 -22.63 -3.16 -8.88
N THR A 224 -22.59 -2.03 -9.58
CA THR A 224 -23.37 -0.83 -9.30
C THR A 224 -24.24 -0.47 -10.51
N SER A 225 -25.19 0.46 -10.31
CA SER A 225 -26.06 1.00 -11.36
C SER A 225 -25.50 2.29 -11.98
N ASP A 226 -24.43 2.84 -11.41
CA ASP A 226 -23.81 4.08 -11.88
C ASP A 226 -22.76 3.84 -12.98
N ALA A 227 -22.26 4.94 -13.53
CA ALA A 227 -21.31 4.91 -14.64
C ALA A 227 -20.02 4.17 -14.30
N ALA A 228 -19.56 4.15 -13.05
CA ALA A 228 -18.31 3.53 -12.58
C ALA A 228 -18.50 2.09 -12.08
N ASP A 229 -19.43 1.37 -12.70
CA ASP A 229 -19.65 -0.05 -12.45
C ASP A 229 -18.45 -0.89 -12.90
N ALA A 230 -17.75 -1.48 -11.94
CA ALA A 230 -16.53 -2.24 -12.19
C ALA A 230 -16.77 -3.61 -12.80
N VAL A 231 -17.94 -4.21 -12.57
CA VAL A 231 -18.26 -5.54 -13.09
C VAL A 231 -18.44 -5.47 -14.61
N SER A 232 -19.32 -4.60 -15.11
CA SER A 232 -19.52 -4.41 -16.54
C SER A 232 -18.28 -3.86 -17.23
N ALA A 233 -17.54 -2.95 -16.59
CA ALA A 233 -16.30 -2.43 -17.17
C ALA A 233 -15.26 -3.54 -17.39
N LEU A 234 -15.08 -4.44 -16.40
CA LEU A 234 -14.17 -5.57 -16.51
C LEU A 234 -14.64 -6.58 -17.57
N GLU A 235 -15.93 -6.91 -17.60
CA GLU A 235 -16.50 -7.84 -18.59
C GLU A 235 -16.36 -7.29 -20.02
N HIS A 236 -16.72 -6.02 -20.22
CA HIS A 236 -16.56 -5.32 -21.50
C HIS A 236 -15.11 -5.37 -21.99
N HIS A 237 -14.15 -5.05 -21.12
CA HIS A 237 -12.72 -5.15 -21.44
C HIS A 237 -12.31 -6.56 -21.86
N LEU A 238 -12.77 -7.60 -21.14
CA LEU A 238 -12.43 -8.98 -21.48
C LEU A 238 -12.98 -9.39 -22.85
N VAL A 239 -14.16 -8.89 -23.23
CA VAL A 239 -14.80 -9.13 -24.54
C VAL A 239 -14.08 -8.39 -25.66
N VAL A 240 -13.87 -7.07 -25.53
CA VAL A 240 -13.18 -6.25 -26.54
C VAL A 240 -11.76 -6.74 -26.77
N ASN A 241 -11.09 -7.23 -25.71
CA ASN A 241 -9.73 -7.76 -25.76
C ASN A 241 -9.69 -9.29 -25.75
N SER A 242 -10.69 -9.97 -26.32
CA SER A 242 -10.82 -11.43 -26.30
C SER A 242 -9.67 -12.19 -26.98
N ALA A 243 -9.02 -11.59 -27.99
CA ALA A 243 -7.87 -12.19 -28.67
C ALA A 243 -6.56 -12.16 -27.85
N VAL A 244 -6.53 -11.46 -26.70
CA VAL A 244 -5.35 -11.39 -25.84
C VAL A 244 -5.23 -12.68 -25.02
N PRO A 245 -4.06 -13.36 -25.03
CA PRO A 245 -3.91 -14.68 -24.42
C PRO A 245 -4.04 -14.66 -22.89
N ASP A 246 -4.41 -15.80 -22.30
CA ASP A 246 -4.59 -15.96 -20.85
C ASP A 246 -3.33 -15.72 -20.03
N SER A 247 -2.15 -15.94 -20.61
CA SER A 247 -0.86 -15.65 -19.97
C SER A 247 -0.55 -14.15 -19.87
N ALA A 248 -1.26 -13.29 -20.62
CA ALA A 248 -1.03 -11.85 -20.59
C ALA A 248 -1.57 -11.21 -19.30
N PRO A 249 -1.06 -10.03 -18.91
CA PRO A 249 -1.61 -9.24 -17.80
C PRO A 249 -3.12 -8.98 -17.94
N LEU A 250 -3.86 -8.93 -16.83
CA LEU A 250 -5.32 -8.81 -16.82
C LEU A 250 -5.85 -7.64 -17.68
N PHE A 251 -5.17 -6.49 -17.63
CA PHE A 251 -5.52 -5.29 -18.39
C PHE A 251 -4.67 -5.10 -19.66
N ALA A 252 -4.15 -6.18 -20.23
CA ALA A 252 -3.56 -6.15 -21.56
C ALA A 252 -4.62 -5.94 -22.65
N TYR A 253 -4.22 -5.28 -23.73
CA TYR A 253 -5.10 -4.82 -24.80
C TYR A 253 -4.51 -5.11 -26.19
N ILE A 254 -5.37 -5.24 -27.19
CA ILE A 254 -5.03 -5.53 -28.59
C ILE A 254 -4.34 -4.32 -29.24
N THR A 255 -3.36 -4.59 -30.08
CA THR A 255 -2.65 -3.62 -30.91
C THR A 255 -2.52 -4.14 -32.34
N SER A 256 -2.09 -3.30 -33.28
CA SER A 256 -1.83 -3.72 -34.66
C SER A 256 -0.76 -4.82 -34.78
N SER A 257 0.15 -4.92 -33.81
CA SER A 257 1.22 -5.92 -33.75
C SER A 257 0.92 -7.10 -32.81
N GLY A 258 -0.35 -7.29 -32.40
CA GLY A 258 -0.76 -8.33 -31.46
C GLY A 258 -1.40 -7.73 -30.20
N TRP A 259 -0.65 -7.65 -29.10
CA TRP A 259 -1.16 -7.09 -27.84
C TRP A 259 -0.06 -6.38 -27.04
N ALA A 260 -0.47 -5.48 -26.16
CA ALA A 260 0.39 -4.76 -25.24
C ALA A 260 -0.18 -4.81 -23.81
N HIS A 261 0.69 -4.66 -22.81
CA HIS A 261 0.26 -4.52 -21.42
C HIS A 261 -0.07 -3.05 -21.12
N LEU A 262 -0.99 -2.82 -20.19
CA LEU A 262 -1.23 -1.50 -19.65
C LEU A 262 -0.26 -1.21 -18.50
N SER A 263 0.72 -0.33 -18.75
CA SER A 263 1.63 0.12 -17.71
C SER A 263 0.96 1.13 -16.78
N LYS A 264 1.42 1.19 -15.52
CA LYS A 264 0.94 2.20 -14.56
C LYS A 264 1.19 3.63 -15.06
N ALA A 265 2.31 3.87 -15.74
CA ALA A 265 2.65 5.19 -16.27
C ALA A 265 1.67 5.62 -17.37
N ASP A 266 1.40 4.72 -18.32
CA ASP A 266 0.46 4.97 -19.42
C ASP A 266 -0.96 5.21 -18.91
N PHE A 267 -1.39 4.39 -17.93
CA PHE A 267 -2.70 4.52 -17.30
C PHE A 267 -2.87 5.91 -16.65
N ILE A 268 -1.92 6.33 -15.80
CA ILE A 268 -2.00 7.62 -15.11
C ILE A 268 -1.88 8.78 -16.08
N SER A 269 -1.00 8.68 -17.08
CA SER A 269 -0.84 9.68 -18.13
C SER A 269 -2.17 9.91 -18.87
N ARG A 270 -2.83 8.84 -19.34
CA ARG A 270 -4.12 8.95 -20.04
C ARG A 270 -5.21 9.54 -19.14
N CYS A 271 -5.30 9.13 -17.87
CA CYS A 271 -6.28 9.69 -16.93
C CYS A 271 -6.07 11.20 -16.74
N ASN A 272 -4.82 11.63 -16.48
CA ASN A 272 -4.51 13.04 -16.26
C ASN A 272 -4.69 13.90 -17.51
N ILE A 273 -4.47 13.36 -18.72
CA ILE A 273 -4.79 14.09 -19.96
C ILE A 273 -6.28 14.42 -20.03
N ILE A 274 -7.15 13.44 -19.73
CA ILE A 274 -8.60 13.62 -19.76
C ILE A 274 -9.06 14.59 -18.67
N TRP A 275 -8.53 14.44 -17.45
CA TRP A 275 -8.86 15.33 -16.33
C TRP A 275 -8.38 16.77 -16.56
N ALA A 276 -7.16 16.95 -17.08
CA ALA A 276 -6.64 18.28 -17.41
C ALA A 276 -7.48 18.98 -18.49
N ALA A 277 -7.96 18.25 -19.50
CA ALA A 277 -8.86 18.79 -20.51
C ALA A 277 -10.21 19.27 -19.93
N ALA A 278 -10.60 18.74 -18.76
CA ALA A 278 -11.77 19.17 -18.01
C ALA A 278 -11.45 20.19 -16.89
N GLY A 279 -10.22 20.72 -16.82
CA GLY A 279 -9.80 21.67 -15.80
C GLY A 279 -9.57 21.07 -14.40
N MET A 280 -9.46 19.75 -14.29
CA MET A 280 -9.20 19.07 -13.02
C MET A 280 -7.69 18.91 -12.76
N GLU A 281 -7.31 18.91 -11.49
CA GLU A 281 -5.91 18.74 -11.08
C GLU A 281 -5.38 17.34 -11.38
N ALA A 282 -4.06 17.27 -11.64
CA ALA A 282 -3.41 16.00 -11.91
C ALA A 282 -3.32 15.13 -10.65
N LEU A 283 -3.81 13.91 -10.74
CA LEU A 283 -3.80 12.96 -9.63
C LEU A 283 -2.76 11.86 -9.84
N ASN A 284 -2.38 11.23 -8.73
CA ASN A 284 -1.50 10.08 -8.74
C ASN A 284 -2.29 8.78 -8.54
N GLY A 285 -1.66 7.66 -8.87
CA GLY A 285 -2.33 6.36 -8.78
C GLY A 285 -2.76 5.91 -7.38
N HIS A 286 -2.23 6.50 -6.31
CA HIS A 286 -2.72 6.20 -4.97
C HIS A 286 -4.11 6.80 -4.73
N GLY A 287 -4.45 7.88 -5.44
CA GLY A 287 -5.75 8.54 -5.37
C GLY A 287 -6.93 7.62 -5.67
N PHE A 288 -6.76 6.59 -6.52
CA PHE A 288 -7.81 5.59 -6.78
C PHE A 288 -8.20 4.82 -5.52
N ARG A 289 -7.21 4.38 -4.75
CA ARG A 289 -7.44 3.63 -3.50
C ARG A 289 -8.03 4.52 -2.40
N ILE A 290 -7.59 5.77 -2.32
CA ILE A 290 -8.14 6.76 -1.38
C ILE A 290 -9.59 7.08 -1.75
N GLY A 291 -9.84 7.43 -3.01
CA GLY A 291 -11.15 7.77 -3.53
C GLY A 291 -12.15 6.64 -3.39
N GLY A 292 -11.75 5.40 -3.66
CA GLY A 292 -12.61 4.23 -3.48
C GLY A 292 -13.03 4.02 -2.03
N ALA A 293 -12.08 4.12 -1.10
CA ALA A 293 -12.37 3.96 0.33
C ALA A 293 -13.30 5.07 0.83
N MET A 294 -12.99 6.31 0.47
CA MET A 294 -13.77 7.48 0.85
C MET A 294 -15.17 7.43 0.24
N HIS A 295 -15.32 7.02 -1.03
CA HIS A 295 -16.62 6.86 -1.65
C HIS A 295 -17.49 5.84 -0.91
N LEU A 296 -16.95 4.68 -0.53
CA LEU A 296 -17.71 3.69 0.25
C LEU A 296 -18.10 4.23 1.63
N LEU A 297 -17.18 4.90 2.33
CA LEU A 297 -17.47 5.50 3.65
C LEU A 297 -18.56 6.57 3.57
N LEU A 298 -18.52 7.44 2.55
CA LEU A 298 -19.54 8.46 2.32
C LEU A 298 -20.90 7.87 1.90
N HIS A 299 -20.94 6.61 1.48
CA HIS A 299 -22.19 5.89 1.22
C HIS A 299 -22.64 5.05 2.43
N GLY A 300 -22.11 5.33 3.62
CA GLY A 300 -22.49 4.64 4.87
C GLY A 300 -22.04 3.19 4.96
N VAL A 301 -21.13 2.73 4.09
CA VAL A 301 -20.61 1.37 4.18
C VAL A 301 -19.75 1.25 5.44
N ASP A 302 -20.10 0.28 6.29
CA ASP A 302 -19.41 0.03 7.56
C ASP A 302 -17.87 0.01 7.37
N PRO A 303 -17.12 0.74 8.22
CA PRO A 303 -15.68 0.84 8.06
C PRO A 303 -14.93 -0.49 7.99
N TRP A 304 -15.38 -1.53 8.69
CA TRP A 304 -14.75 -2.85 8.65
C TRP A 304 -14.97 -3.55 7.30
N VAL A 305 -16.11 -3.31 6.66
CA VAL A 305 -16.37 -3.78 5.29
C VAL A 305 -15.45 -3.08 4.31
N VAL A 306 -15.28 -1.75 4.42
CA VAL A 306 -14.31 -1.00 3.59
C VAL A 306 -12.89 -1.48 3.85
N MET A 307 -12.54 -1.74 5.12
CA MET A 307 -11.23 -2.25 5.51
C MET A 307 -10.95 -3.62 4.88
N LYS A 308 -11.97 -4.50 4.82
CA LYS A 308 -11.90 -5.79 4.13
C LYS A 308 -11.80 -5.61 2.61
N GLN A 309 -12.58 -4.72 2.02
CA GLN A 309 -12.60 -4.42 0.58
C GLN A 309 -11.21 -4.00 0.06
N GLY A 310 -10.56 -3.06 0.73
CA GLY A 310 -9.20 -2.68 0.37
C GLY A 310 -8.10 -3.57 0.96
N ARG A 311 -8.45 -4.64 1.67
CA ARG A 311 -7.50 -5.62 2.23
C ARG A 311 -6.48 -4.96 3.17
N TRP A 312 -6.94 -4.07 4.03
CA TRP A 312 -6.15 -3.52 5.13
C TRP A 312 -6.21 -4.48 6.33
N SER A 313 -5.05 -4.82 6.89
CA SER A 313 -4.94 -5.63 8.11
C SER A 313 -4.53 -4.81 9.34
N SER A 314 -4.34 -3.49 9.18
CA SER A 314 -3.89 -2.60 10.25
C SER A 314 -4.60 -1.26 10.20
N TRP A 315 -4.46 -0.49 11.29
CA TRP A 315 -4.97 0.87 11.44
C TRP A 315 -4.43 1.88 10.43
N ALA A 316 -3.49 1.50 9.57
CA ALA A 316 -3.10 2.30 8.41
C ALA A 316 -4.29 2.65 7.50
N PHE A 317 -5.41 1.91 7.61
CA PHE A 317 -6.69 2.25 7.01
C PHE A 317 -7.20 3.66 7.38
N LEU A 318 -7.00 4.13 8.62
CA LEU A 318 -7.48 5.45 9.06
C LEU A 318 -6.86 6.61 8.26
N LEU A 319 -5.69 6.41 7.66
CA LEU A 319 -5.06 7.40 6.76
C LEU A 319 -5.84 7.62 5.45
N TYR A 320 -6.81 6.76 5.16
CA TYR A 320 -7.69 6.84 3.98
C TYR A 320 -9.03 7.51 4.29
N TRP A 321 -9.30 7.84 5.56
CA TRP A 321 -10.45 8.64 5.95
C TRP A 321 -10.16 10.11 5.60
N ARG A 322 -10.45 10.46 4.36
CA ARG A 322 -10.42 11.84 3.87
C ARG A 322 -11.82 12.43 4.00
N ASN A 323 -11.93 13.74 4.19
CA ASN A 323 -13.20 14.41 4.44
C ASN A 323 -13.90 13.87 5.71
N VAL A 324 -13.16 13.87 6.83
CA VAL A 324 -13.64 13.35 8.12
C VAL A 324 -14.80 14.16 8.69
N GLU A 325 -14.84 15.43 8.31
CA GLU A 325 -15.88 16.40 8.60
C GLU A 325 -17.24 16.01 8.02
N GLU A 326 -17.29 15.21 6.95
CA GLU A 326 -18.53 14.63 6.41
C GLU A 326 -18.73 13.17 6.86
N ILE A 327 -17.66 12.38 6.88
CA ILE A 327 -17.73 10.96 7.28
C ILE A 327 -18.21 10.82 8.72
N LEU A 328 -17.66 11.59 9.67
CA LEU A 328 -18.01 11.41 11.08
C LEU A 328 -19.48 11.76 11.37
N PRO A 329 -20.03 12.91 10.94
CA PRO A 329 -21.45 13.19 11.13
C PRO A 329 -22.38 12.19 10.46
N LEU A 330 -22.01 11.63 9.30
CA LEU A 330 -22.81 10.59 8.63
C LEU A 330 -22.99 9.36 9.52
N PHE A 331 -21.88 8.76 9.98
CA PHE A 331 -21.96 7.56 10.81
C PHE A 331 -22.56 7.83 12.20
N ILE A 332 -22.26 8.99 12.80
CA ILE A 332 -22.83 9.38 14.09
C ILE A 332 -24.34 9.63 13.94
N GLY A 333 -24.76 10.35 12.91
CA GLY A 333 -26.15 10.65 12.59
C GLY A 333 -26.96 9.38 12.35
N ASP A 334 -26.52 8.51 11.44
CA ASP A 334 -27.18 7.22 11.18
C ASP A 334 -27.34 6.38 12.46
N SER A 335 -26.31 6.37 13.31
CA SER A 335 -26.36 5.67 14.59
C SER A 335 -27.35 6.31 15.56
N LEU A 336 -27.47 7.63 15.61
CA LEU A 336 -28.42 8.34 16.46
C LEU A 336 -29.86 8.16 15.97
N ASP A 337 -30.08 8.17 14.66
CA ASP A 337 -31.40 8.00 14.03
C ASP A 337 -31.92 6.56 14.17
N THR A 338 -31.03 5.57 14.08
CA THR A 338 -31.37 4.16 14.28
C THR A 338 -31.57 3.82 15.78
N PHE A 339 -31.02 4.63 16.68
CA PHE A 339 -31.14 4.44 18.13
C PHE A 339 -32.53 4.87 18.62
N ASN A 340 -33.49 3.95 18.56
CA ASN A 340 -34.70 4.08 19.36
C ASN A 340 -34.31 3.95 20.85
N SER A 341 -34.36 5.06 21.59
CA SER A 341 -34.19 5.06 23.04
C SER A 341 -35.01 3.93 23.67
N ILE A 342 -34.45 3.23 24.65
CA ILE A 342 -35.18 2.25 25.47
C ILE A 342 -36.50 2.84 25.98
N LYS A 343 -36.53 4.15 26.26
CA LYS A 343 -37.74 4.88 26.66
C LYS A 343 -38.80 4.94 25.55
N ALA A 344 -38.39 5.11 24.29
CA ALA A 344 -39.29 5.11 23.14
C ALA A 344 -39.85 3.71 22.84
N SER A 345 -39.04 2.66 23.03
CA SER A 345 -39.47 1.27 22.90
C SER A 345 -40.42 0.86 24.03
N ILE A 346 -40.13 1.24 25.28
CA ILE A 346 -41.00 1.01 26.44
C ILE A 346 -42.34 1.75 26.28
N ASN A 347 -42.32 3.01 25.82
CA ASN A 347 -43.56 3.75 25.58
C ASN A 347 -44.42 3.13 24.47
N ARG A 348 -43.80 2.54 23.44
CA ARG A 348 -44.52 1.81 22.38
C ARG A 348 -45.13 0.50 22.89
N LEU A 349 -44.42 -0.22 23.76
CA LEU A 349 -44.90 -1.45 24.39
C LEU A 349 -45.99 -1.20 25.46
N ALA A 350 -45.99 -0.02 26.10
CA ALA A 350 -47.03 0.38 27.05
C ALA A 350 -48.31 0.91 26.38
N GLN A 351 -48.31 1.06 25.05
CA GLN A 351 -49.47 1.47 24.24
C GLN A 351 -50.09 0.32 23.43
N LEU A 352 -49.51 -0.89 23.52
CA LEU A 352 -50.09 -2.16 23.09
C LEU A 352 -50.70 -2.86 24.31
#